data_AF-A0A7S2VSI8-F1
#
_entry.id   AF-A0A7S2VSI8-F1
#
_cell.length_a   1.000
_cell.length_b   1.000
_cell.length_c   1.000
_cell.angle_alpha   90.00
_cell.angle_beta   90.00
_cell.angle_gamma   90.00
#
_symmetry.space_group_name_H-M   'P 1'
#
loop_
_entity.id
_entity.type
_entity.pdbx_description
1 polymer ?
#
loop_
_entity_poly.entity_id
_entity_poly.type
_entity_poly.pdbx_seq_one_letter_code
_entity_poly.pdbx_strand_id
1 'polypeptide(L)'
;SSKSNIGHLEGGAGIAGLLKCVLMLQAGLCPPNAHCRQLNPHLSVSGFPCYFDTEAIDPMLNSALTGVSSFGFGGTNGRCDIWGQARFGIHQCGELNPAEIDQITITCPITMGQIDHVTGEPAMRQGQKRAKYHPDVLRDEFAPYDISRFAYQGGWRYRKTEIPADEEVALPGSGLFICGSWGGWSRFEEMERQDDGWYLSTLVLGESRCEMFYLCVDQDPKRKIYPAIHRASRKIWVQGPDDNSSGQKWLIDGRDTEVPAGTIYQVLFRCGVDRMEVYWEEASREVGTAAIKYDHAYHIIGDCTGWKAK
;
A
#
# COMPACT_ATOMS: atom_id res chain seq x y z
N SER A 1 21.05 20.25 1.69
CA SER A 1 21.68 20.04 3.02
C SER A 1 21.96 21.37 3.69
N SER A 2 21.69 21.52 5.00
CA SER A 2 22.14 22.68 5.80
C SER A 2 23.61 22.57 6.19
N LYS A 3 24.14 21.35 6.29
CA LYS A 3 25.51 21.07 6.75
C LYS A 3 26.59 21.69 5.86
N SER A 4 26.30 21.84 4.57
CA SER A 4 27.22 22.51 3.64
C SER A 4 27.38 24.00 3.97
N ASN A 5 26.37 24.66 4.52
CA ASN A 5 26.39 26.10 4.80
C ASN A 5 26.94 26.42 6.20
N ILE A 6 26.61 25.60 7.21
CA ILE A 6 26.86 25.92 8.63
C ILE A 6 27.58 24.79 9.39
N GLY A 7 28.11 23.80 8.67
CA GLY A 7 28.80 22.67 9.25
C GLY A 7 27.86 21.61 9.86
N HIS A 8 28.46 20.52 10.34
CA HIS A 8 27.74 19.47 11.03
C HIS A 8 27.59 19.82 12.51
N LEU A 9 26.37 20.16 12.92
CA LEU A 9 26.07 20.54 14.31
C LEU A 9 25.78 19.34 15.23
N GLU A 10 26.19 18.12 14.87
CA GLU A 10 25.94 16.90 15.63
C GLU A 10 24.46 16.75 16.04
N GLY A 11 24.15 16.77 17.34
CA GLY A 11 22.77 16.73 17.86
C GLY A 11 21.88 17.87 17.33
N GLY A 12 22.47 19.00 16.94
CA GLY A 12 21.78 20.13 16.32
C GLY A 12 21.57 20.00 14.81
N ALA A 13 22.12 18.98 14.14
CA ALA A 13 22.05 18.87 12.68
C ALA A 13 20.63 18.64 12.16
N GLY A 14 19.79 17.95 12.93
CA GLY A 14 18.38 17.73 12.61
C GLY A 14 17.57 19.02 12.62
N ILE A 15 17.62 19.77 13.73
CA ILE A 15 16.90 21.05 13.88
C ILE A 15 17.39 22.11 12.89
N ALA A 16 18.69 22.13 12.59
CA ALA A 16 19.23 23.04 11.58
C ALA A 16 18.74 22.72 10.15
N GLY A 17 18.60 21.43 9.82
CA GLY A 17 17.97 21.00 8.57
C GLY A 17 16.48 21.35 8.54
N LEU A 18 15.77 21.14 9.65
CA LEU A 18 14.36 21.49 9.81
C LEU A 18 14.11 22.99 9.59
N LEU A 19 14.92 23.84 10.23
CA LEU A 19 14.84 25.30 10.07
C LEU A 19 15.10 25.72 8.62
N LYS A 20 16.10 25.12 7.94
CA LYS A 20 16.34 25.37 6.52
C LYS A 20 15.11 25.06 5.68
N CYS A 21 14.47 23.92 5.90
CA CYS A 21 13.24 23.51 5.22
C CYS A 21 12.07 24.48 5.47
N VAL A 22 11.86 24.91 6.72
CA VAL A 22 10.81 25.90 7.05
C VAL A 22 11.05 27.22 6.35
N LEU A 23 12.29 27.71 6.34
CA LEU A 23 12.65 28.97 5.67
C LEU A 23 12.50 28.86 4.15
N MET A 24 12.86 27.72 3.55
CA MET A 24 12.66 27.45 2.13
C MET A 24 11.18 27.56 1.74
N LEU A 25 10.31 26.93 2.52
CA LEU A 25 8.86 26.98 2.31
C LEU A 25 8.33 28.40 2.48
N GLN A 26 8.71 29.10 3.55
CA GLN A 26 8.22 30.45 3.82
C GLN A 26 8.68 31.47 2.78
N ALA A 27 9.89 31.31 2.23
CA ALA A 27 10.43 32.19 1.20
C ALA A 27 10.00 31.80 -0.22
N GLY A 28 9.49 30.58 -0.44
CA GLY A 28 9.26 30.03 -1.77
C GLY A 28 10.56 29.92 -2.58
N LEU A 29 11.68 29.53 -1.96
CA LEU A 29 13.00 29.51 -2.58
C LEU A 29 13.87 28.38 -2.02
N CYS A 30 14.58 27.66 -2.89
CA CYS A 30 15.57 26.64 -2.50
C CYS A 30 16.98 27.22 -2.54
N PRO A 31 17.68 27.40 -1.39
CA PRO A 31 19.04 27.95 -1.37
C PRO A 31 20.08 26.88 -1.71
N PRO A 32 21.20 27.28 -2.34
CA PRO A 32 22.20 26.36 -2.85
C PRO A 32 22.89 25.54 -1.76
N ASN A 33 23.37 24.36 -2.15
CA ASN A 33 24.32 23.60 -1.38
C ASN A 33 25.73 24.15 -1.59
N ALA A 34 26.29 24.76 -0.55
CA ALA A 34 27.68 25.22 -0.61
C ALA A 34 28.63 24.05 -0.93
N HIS A 35 29.69 24.35 -1.68
CA HIS A 35 30.74 23.40 -2.09
C HIS A 35 30.31 22.26 -3.02
N CYS A 36 29.05 22.22 -3.49
CA CYS A 36 28.58 21.23 -4.47
C CYS A 36 29.00 21.62 -5.91
N ARG A 37 30.29 21.51 -6.25
CA ARG A 37 30.81 21.83 -7.59
C ARG A 37 30.87 20.63 -8.53
N GLN A 38 31.13 19.46 -7.95
CA GLN A 38 31.24 18.19 -8.65
C GLN A 38 30.59 17.11 -7.79
N LEU A 39 29.76 16.27 -8.41
CA LEU A 39 29.15 15.14 -7.72
C LEU A 39 30.20 14.06 -7.43
N ASN A 40 30.03 13.36 -6.31
CA ASN A 40 30.91 12.27 -5.93
C ASN A 40 30.81 11.14 -6.98
N PRO A 41 31.92 10.66 -7.57
CA PRO A 41 31.88 9.58 -8.58
C PRO A 41 31.33 8.25 -8.06
N HIS A 42 31.31 8.05 -6.75
CA HIS A 42 30.69 6.88 -6.10
C HIS A 42 29.17 7.03 -5.89
N LEU A 43 28.59 8.19 -6.19
CA LEU A 43 27.16 8.43 -6.09
C LEU A 43 26.47 8.14 -7.43
N SER A 44 25.70 7.06 -7.50
CA SER A 44 24.80 6.83 -8.65
C SER A 44 23.58 7.74 -8.53
N VAL A 45 23.37 8.59 -9.53
CA VAL A 45 22.19 9.46 -9.64
C VAL A 45 21.13 8.92 -10.60
N SER A 46 21.45 7.82 -11.31
CA SER A 46 20.51 7.19 -12.24
C SER A 46 19.30 6.67 -11.48
N GLY A 47 18.11 7.10 -11.88
CA GLY A 47 16.85 6.71 -11.24
C GLY A 47 16.50 7.48 -9.95
N PHE A 48 17.29 8.48 -9.54
CA PHE A 48 16.95 9.37 -8.43
C PHE A 48 16.48 10.73 -8.98
N PRO A 49 15.16 11.03 -9.00
CA PRO A 49 14.62 12.23 -9.61
C PRO A 49 14.82 13.45 -8.69
N CYS A 50 16.08 13.89 -8.57
CA CYS A 50 16.45 15.06 -7.77
C CYS A 50 17.39 15.99 -8.52
N TYR A 51 17.35 17.27 -8.16
CA TYR A 51 18.36 18.25 -8.52
C TYR A 51 19.29 18.48 -7.31
N PHE A 52 20.58 18.65 -7.59
CA PHE A 52 21.57 19.02 -6.59
C PHE A 52 21.84 20.52 -6.70
N ASP A 53 21.10 21.32 -5.94
CA ASP A 53 21.07 22.77 -6.08
C ASP A 53 22.47 23.38 -5.85
N THR A 54 23.03 24.00 -6.88
CA THR A 54 24.30 24.76 -6.85
C THR A 54 24.08 26.27 -6.85
N GLU A 55 22.88 26.70 -7.25
CA GLU A 55 22.38 28.07 -7.19
C GLU A 55 21.02 28.12 -6.49
N ALA A 56 20.50 29.33 -6.26
CA ALA A 56 19.16 29.47 -5.70
C ALA A 56 18.12 29.10 -6.76
N ILE A 57 17.22 28.17 -6.43
CA ILE A 57 16.19 27.68 -7.36
C ILE A 57 14.82 28.17 -6.91
N ASP A 58 14.09 28.76 -7.86
CA ASP A 58 12.67 29.04 -7.71
C ASP A 58 11.87 27.76 -7.99
N PRO A 59 11.13 27.22 -7.00
CA PRO A 59 10.30 26.04 -7.20
C PRO A 59 9.07 26.31 -8.09
N MET A 60 8.78 27.56 -8.45
CA MET A 60 7.60 27.99 -9.22
C MET A 60 6.26 27.57 -8.60
N LEU A 61 6.29 27.31 -7.29
CA LEU A 61 5.17 26.86 -6.49
C LEU A 61 5.03 27.75 -5.28
N ASN A 62 3.78 28.02 -4.91
CA ASN A 62 3.41 28.87 -3.80
C ASN A 62 3.18 28.06 -2.49
N SER A 63 3.10 26.73 -2.62
CA SER A 63 3.14 25.76 -1.52
C SER A 63 3.88 24.50 -1.95
N ALA A 64 4.52 23.81 -1.01
CA ALA A 64 5.28 22.61 -1.30
C ALA A 64 5.38 21.68 -0.08
N LEU A 65 5.68 20.42 -0.35
CA LEU A 65 6.16 19.46 0.63
C LEU A 65 7.70 19.43 0.57
N THR A 66 8.35 19.60 1.71
CA THR A 66 9.80 19.42 1.86
C THR A 66 10.06 18.45 3.00
N GLY A 67 11.30 17.98 3.15
CA GLY A 67 11.63 17.11 4.27
C GLY A 67 13.10 17.16 4.66
N VAL A 68 13.35 16.86 5.92
CA VAL A 68 14.67 16.76 6.52
C VAL A 68 14.92 15.32 6.95
N SER A 69 16.07 14.78 6.53
CA SER A 69 16.60 13.51 7.05
C SER A 69 17.81 13.79 7.94
N SER A 70 17.88 13.11 9.09
CA SER A 70 18.99 13.15 10.03
C SER A 70 19.35 11.75 10.47
N PHE A 71 20.61 11.36 10.27
CA PHE A 71 21.11 10.02 10.58
C PHE A 71 22.21 10.13 11.62
N GLY A 72 21.99 9.56 12.81
CA GLY A 72 22.97 9.53 13.89
C GLY A 72 23.97 8.40 13.67
N PHE A 73 25.22 8.61 14.10
CA PHE A 73 26.29 7.62 13.94
C PHE A 73 25.97 6.25 14.58
N GLY A 74 25.14 6.23 15.63
CA GLY A 74 24.66 5.02 16.30
C GLY A 74 23.58 4.24 15.54
N GLY A 75 23.20 4.69 14.34
CA GLY A 75 22.18 4.05 13.50
C GLY A 75 20.75 4.53 13.73
N THR A 76 20.52 5.45 14.68
CA THR A 76 19.20 6.07 14.87
C THR A 76 18.93 7.09 13.78
N ASN A 77 17.86 6.88 13.03
CA ASN A 77 17.47 7.71 11.90
C ASN A 77 16.19 8.49 12.22
N GLY A 78 16.17 9.77 11.87
CA GLY A 78 15.01 10.65 11.99
C GLY A 78 14.66 11.28 10.63
N ARG A 79 13.36 11.34 10.34
CA ARG A 79 12.79 11.99 9.15
C ARG A 79 11.66 12.90 9.62
N CYS A 80 11.56 14.08 9.02
CA CYS A 80 10.42 14.96 9.19
C CYS A 80 10.04 15.52 7.82
N ASP A 81 8.79 15.33 7.43
CA ASP A 81 8.19 15.91 6.24
C ASP A 81 7.30 17.07 6.65
N ILE A 82 7.37 18.16 5.89
CA ILE A 82 6.78 19.45 6.22
C ILE A 82 6.07 19.93 4.97
N TRP A 83 4.78 20.15 5.10
CA TRP A 83 4.04 20.93 4.13
C TRP A 83 4.03 22.39 4.58
N GLY A 84 4.20 23.31 3.65
CA GLY A 84 4.04 24.73 3.95
C GLY A 84 3.89 25.56 2.69
N GLN A 85 3.62 26.83 2.92
CA GLN A 85 3.38 27.80 1.86
C GLN A 85 4.26 29.03 2.03
N ALA A 86 4.57 29.67 0.92
CA ALA A 86 5.29 30.92 0.90
C ALA A 86 4.49 31.98 1.67
N ARG A 87 5.12 32.55 2.68
CA ARG A 87 4.57 33.62 3.53
C ARG A 87 5.14 34.99 3.18
N PHE A 88 6.29 35.02 2.51
CA PHE A 88 6.93 36.23 2.01
C PHE A 88 7.67 35.91 0.70
N GLY A 89 8.02 36.95 -0.06
CA GLY A 89 8.65 36.81 -1.37
C GLY A 89 7.65 36.80 -2.53
N ILE A 90 8.13 36.48 -3.73
CA ILE A 90 7.37 36.61 -4.98
C ILE A 90 6.17 35.65 -5.10
N HIS A 91 6.17 34.57 -4.30
CA HIS A 91 5.14 33.52 -4.33
C HIS A 91 4.21 33.54 -3.11
N GLN A 92 4.16 34.65 -2.36
CA GLN A 92 3.36 34.75 -1.14
C GLN A 92 1.90 34.30 -1.37
N CYS A 93 1.47 33.32 -0.59
CA CYS A 93 0.12 32.76 -0.57
C CYS A 93 -0.82 33.48 0.40
N GLY A 94 -2.12 33.35 0.14
CA GLY A 94 -3.15 33.53 1.17
C GLY A 94 -3.07 32.43 2.25
N GLU A 95 -3.72 32.63 3.39
CA GLU A 95 -3.73 31.62 4.47
C GLU A 95 -4.44 30.34 4.03
N LEU A 96 -3.76 29.20 4.13
CA LEU A 96 -4.41 27.90 4.03
C LEU A 96 -5.42 27.78 5.17
N ASN A 97 -6.68 27.54 4.83
CA ASN A 97 -7.73 27.27 5.81
C ASN A 97 -7.71 25.77 6.19
N PRO A 98 -7.16 25.36 7.35
CA PRO A 98 -7.11 23.94 7.71
C PRO A 98 -8.50 23.35 7.92
N ALA A 99 -9.53 24.18 8.13
CA ALA A 99 -10.90 23.74 8.26
C ALA A 99 -11.54 23.33 6.92
N GLU A 100 -10.92 23.68 5.78
CA GLU A 100 -11.33 23.28 4.43
C GLU A 100 -10.48 22.12 3.88
N ILE A 101 -9.48 21.65 4.62
CA ILE A 101 -8.70 20.48 4.21
C ILE A 101 -9.51 19.23 4.50
N ASP A 102 -9.93 18.55 3.42
CA ASP A 102 -10.66 17.29 3.53
C ASP A 102 -9.72 16.12 3.86
N GLN A 103 -8.55 16.04 3.23
CA GLN A 103 -7.61 14.94 3.39
C GLN A 103 -6.19 15.35 3.01
N ILE A 104 -5.19 14.79 3.72
CA ILE A 104 -3.79 14.84 3.28
C ILE A 104 -3.36 13.40 3.04
N THR A 105 -2.94 13.11 1.81
CA THR A 105 -2.57 11.76 1.39
C THR A 105 -1.06 11.61 1.23
N ILE A 106 -0.58 10.41 1.51
CA ILE A 106 0.79 9.96 1.26
C ILE A 106 0.76 8.63 0.53
N THR A 107 1.86 8.27 -0.13
CA THR A 107 1.97 6.97 -0.80
C THR A 107 2.43 5.91 0.19
N CYS A 108 1.67 4.83 0.31
CA CYS A 108 2.08 3.71 1.15
C CYS A 108 3.29 2.97 0.54
N PRO A 109 4.40 2.73 1.26
CA PRO A 109 5.57 2.05 0.72
C PRO A 109 5.35 0.54 0.52
N ILE A 110 4.30 -0.03 1.13
CA ILE A 110 3.94 -1.45 0.98
C ILE A 110 2.91 -1.63 -0.12
N THR A 111 1.82 -0.87 -0.08
CA THR A 111 0.72 -1.05 -1.04
C THR A 111 0.89 -0.22 -2.31
N MET A 112 1.81 0.75 -2.33
CA MET A 112 2.02 1.74 -3.39
C MET A 112 0.78 2.60 -3.72
N GLY A 113 -0.29 2.47 -2.95
CA GLY A 113 -1.53 3.26 -3.08
C GLY A 113 -1.48 4.53 -2.23
N GLN A 114 -2.33 5.49 -2.58
CA GLN A 114 -2.57 6.69 -1.77
C GLN A 114 -3.31 6.31 -0.49
N ILE A 115 -2.84 6.81 0.64
CA ILE A 115 -3.43 6.62 1.97
C ILE A 115 -3.50 7.96 2.72
N ASP A 116 -4.46 8.10 3.63
CA ASP A 116 -4.51 9.21 4.57
C ASP A 116 -3.26 9.22 5.47
N HIS A 117 -2.64 10.38 5.67
CA HIS A 117 -1.41 10.48 6.47
C HIS A 117 -1.61 10.26 7.98
N VAL A 118 -2.82 10.39 8.51
CA VAL A 118 -3.10 10.21 9.95
C VAL A 118 -3.53 8.78 10.25
N THR A 119 -4.43 8.22 9.46
CA THR A 119 -5.01 6.89 9.73
C THR A 119 -4.30 5.78 8.94
N GLY A 120 -3.67 6.15 7.81
CA GLY A 120 -3.22 5.25 6.75
C GLY A 120 -4.33 4.42 6.12
N GLU A 121 -5.57 4.88 6.20
CA GLU A 121 -6.66 4.39 5.35
C GLU A 121 -6.39 4.71 3.89
N PRO A 122 -6.78 3.87 2.92
CA PRO A 122 -6.75 4.24 1.50
C PRO A 122 -7.44 5.58 1.28
N ALA A 123 -6.79 6.44 0.50
CA ALA A 123 -7.40 7.67 0.04
C ALA A 123 -8.58 7.30 -0.85
N MET A 124 -9.79 7.44 -0.32
CA MET A 124 -11.00 7.15 -1.09
C MET A 124 -11.22 8.28 -2.10
N ARG A 125 -11.58 7.93 -3.35
CA ARG A 125 -12.04 8.93 -4.32
C ARG A 125 -13.31 9.59 -3.75
N GLN A 126 -13.31 10.91 -3.66
CA GLN A 126 -14.49 11.69 -3.26
C GLN A 126 -15.70 11.29 -4.12
N GLY A 127 -16.65 10.56 -3.55
CA GLY A 127 -18.03 10.59 -4.03
C GLY A 127 -18.65 11.94 -3.65
N GLN A 128 -19.46 12.53 -4.54
CA GLN A 128 -20.05 13.88 -4.42
C GLN A 128 -20.88 14.18 -3.15
N LYS A 129 -20.97 13.26 -2.18
CA LYS A 129 -21.86 13.35 -1.01
C LYS A 129 -21.26 12.88 0.32
N ARG A 130 -19.94 12.80 0.50
CA ARG A 130 -19.39 12.52 1.83
C ARG A 130 -19.16 13.81 2.63
N ALA A 131 -19.64 13.82 3.88
CA ALA A 131 -19.29 14.82 4.87
C ALA A 131 -17.77 14.77 5.16
N LYS A 132 -17.24 15.85 5.77
CA LYS A 132 -15.83 16.00 6.14
C LYS A 132 -15.26 14.70 6.73
N TYR A 133 -14.11 14.27 6.21
CA TYR A 133 -13.43 13.07 6.69
C TYR A 133 -13.02 13.27 8.16
N HIS A 134 -13.52 12.41 9.04
CA HIS A 134 -13.17 12.40 10.44
C HIS A 134 -12.31 11.16 10.73
N PRO A 135 -11.04 11.33 11.14
CA PRO A 135 -10.19 10.21 11.48
C PRO A 135 -10.69 9.57 12.79
N ASP A 136 -11.23 8.36 12.70
CA ASP A 136 -11.85 7.67 13.83
C ASP A 136 -10.94 6.63 14.51
N VAL A 137 -9.75 6.38 13.95
CA VAL A 137 -8.81 5.36 14.43
C VAL A 137 -7.38 5.87 14.35
N LEU A 138 -6.70 5.92 15.50
CA LEU A 138 -5.28 6.27 15.60
C LEU A 138 -4.45 5.02 15.87
N ARG A 139 -3.26 4.96 15.28
CA ARG A 139 -2.31 3.88 15.54
C ARG A 139 -1.60 4.08 16.86
N ASP A 140 -0.83 3.08 17.26
CA ASP A 140 0.15 3.24 18.33
C ASP A 140 1.02 4.48 18.10
N GLU A 141 1.40 5.16 19.17
CA GLU A 141 2.12 6.44 19.15
C GLU A 141 3.45 6.40 18.39
N PHE A 142 4.09 5.22 18.32
CA PHE A 142 5.34 5.02 17.60
C PHE A 142 5.16 4.30 16.25
N ALA A 143 3.92 4.16 15.79
CA ALA A 143 3.62 3.49 14.54
C ALA A 143 4.03 4.35 13.32
N PRO A 144 4.64 3.74 12.29
CA PRO A 144 4.81 4.40 11.00
C PRO A 144 3.45 4.75 10.37
N TYR A 145 3.26 6.04 10.10
CA TYR A 145 2.05 6.58 9.46
C TYR A 145 2.05 6.44 7.93
N ASP A 146 3.22 6.18 7.35
CA ASP A 146 3.41 5.92 5.93
C ASP A 146 2.92 4.54 5.49
N ILE A 147 2.66 3.60 6.40
CA ILE A 147 2.14 2.28 6.04
C ILE A 147 0.60 2.29 5.99
N SER A 148 -0.05 1.50 5.14
CA SER A 148 -1.52 1.39 5.12
C SER A 148 -2.03 0.66 6.36
N ARG A 149 -3.24 0.96 6.85
CA ARG A 149 -3.85 0.28 8.02
C ARG A 149 -3.96 -1.23 7.83
N PHE A 150 -4.08 -1.62 6.57
CA PHE A 150 -4.21 -2.99 6.11
C PHE A 150 -2.87 -3.73 6.08
N ALA A 151 -1.77 -2.99 5.96
CA ALA A 151 -0.42 -3.56 6.08
C ALA A 151 0.15 -3.42 7.49
N TYR A 152 -0.41 -2.54 8.32
CA TYR A 152 0.00 -2.30 9.70
C TYR A 152 -0.34 -3.49 10.61
N GLN A 153 0.61 -3.87 11.48
CA GLN A 153 0.48 -5.02 12.37
C GLN A 153 0.53 -4.66 13.86
N GLY A 154 0.67 -3.37 14.20
CA GLY A 154 0.74 -2.93 15.59
C GLY A 154 -0.63 -2.63 16.21
N GLY A 155 -0.60 -2.10 17.43
CA GLY A 155 -1.79 -1.77 18.20
C GLY A 155 -2.51 -0.50 17.72
N TRP A 156 -3.79 -0.39 18.07
CA TRP A 156 -4.62 0.78 17.79
C TRP A 156 -4.96 1.50 19.09
N ARG A 157 -4.94 2.83 19.09
CA ARG A 157 -5.38 3.67 20.20
C ARG A 157 -6.74 4.28 19.89
N TYR A 158 -7.72 3.87 20.70
CA TYR A 158 -9.07 4.43 20.80
C TYR A 158 -9.96 4.23 19.58
N ARG A 159 -11.06 3.50 19.77
CA ARG A 159 -12.24 3.50 18.93
C ARG A 159 -13.30 4.29 19.70
N LYS A 160 -13.78 5.43 19.20
CA LYS A 160 -14.85 6.15 19.89
C LYS A 160 -16.21 5.43 19.75
N THR A 161 -16.30 4.53 18.77
CA THR A 161 -17.50 3.74 18.46
C THR A 161 -17.05 2.43 17.82
N GLU A 162 -17.61 1.29 18.23
CA GLU A 162 -17.53 0.09 17.40
C GLU A 162 -18.04 0.44 16.00
N ILE A 163 -17.21 0.22 14.96
CA ILE A 163 -17.69 0.31 13.58
C ILE A 163 -18.85 -0.68 13.52
N PRO A 164 -20.08 -0.23 13.23
CA PRO A 164 -21.22 -1.12 13.07
C PRO A 164 -20.82 -2.27 12.13
N ALA A 165 -21.37 -3.47 12.36
CA ALA A 165 -21.25 -4.51 11.35
C ALA A 165 -21.70 -3.90 10.01
N ASP A 166 -20.79 -3.90 9.04
CA ASP A 166 -21.04 -3.32 7.73
C ASP A 166 -22.28 -4.02 7.17
N GLU A 167 -23.29 -3.26 6.76
CA GLU A 167 -24.52 -3.86 6.21
C GLU A 167 -24.11 -4.69 4.97
N GLU A 168 -24.64 -5.90 4.87
CA GLU A 168 -24.33 -6.78 3.76
C GLU A 168 -24.88 -6.17 2.46
N VAL A 169 -24.03 -6.09 1.44
CA VAL A 169 -24.45 -5.67 0.11
C VAL A 169 -24.37 -6.85 -0.83
N ALA A 170 -25.49 -7.12 -1.51
CA ALA A 170 -25.51 -8.10 -2.57
C ALA A 170 -24.55 -7.67 -3.69
N LEU A 171 -23.61 -8.55 -4.06
CA LEU A 171 -22.78 -8.34 -5.23
C LEU A 171 -23.68 -8.18 -6.47
N PRO A 172 -23.35 -7.26 -7.39
CA PRO A 172 -24.10 -7.10 -8.62
C PRO A 172 -23.89 -8.30 -9.56
N GLY A 173 -24.58 -9.42 -9.38
CA GLY A 173 -24.38 -10.61 -10.23
C GLY A 173 -25.12 -11.85 -9.73
N SER A 174 -25.04 -12.90 -10.54
CA SER A 174 -25.66 -14.22 -10.30
C SER A 174 -24.78 -15.15 -9.45
N GLY A 175 -23.45 -14.99 -9.46
CA GLY A 175 -22.54 -15.81 -8.66
C GLY A 175 -21.14 -15.22 -8.48
N LEU A 176 -20.47 -15.62 -7.39
CA LEU A 176 -19.07 -15.28 -7.11
C LEU A 176 -18.20 -16.51 -7.35
N PHE A 177 -17.09 -16.34 -8.07
CA PHE A 177 -16.21 -17.44 -8.44
C PHE A 177 -14.77 -17.17 -8.01
N ILE A 178 -14.06 -18.21 -7.62
CA ILE A 178 -12.62 -18.20 -7.36
C ILE A 178 -11.85 -18.77 -8.57
N CYS A 179 -10.74 -18.13 -8.92
CA CYS A 179 -9.83 -18.61 -9.96
C CYS A 179 -8.40 -18.62 -9.41
N GLY A 180 -7.78 -19.79 -9.42
CA GLY A 180 -6.47 -20.01 -8.79
C GLY A 180 -5.46 -20.73 -9.66
N SER A 181 -4.22 -20.78 -9.18
CA SER A 181 -3.12 -21.52 -9.81
C SER A 181 -3.43 -23.02 -9.92
N TRP A 182 -4.10 -23.62 -8.94
CA TRP A 182 -4.54 -25.01 -8.95
C TRP A 182 -5.53 -25.36 -10.08
N GLY A 183 -6.15 -24.37 -10.72
CA GLY A 183 -6.99 -24.54 -11.92
C GLY A 183 -6.28 -24.16 -13.22
N GLY A 184 -4.97 -23.90 -13.18
CA GLY A 184 -4.20 -23.38 -14.31
C GLY A 184 -4.70 -22.03 -14.83
N TRP A 185 -5.34 -21.22 -13.98
CA TRP A 185 -5.95 -19.93 -14.36
C TRP A 185 -7.08 -20.01 -15.39
N SER A 186 -7.59 -21.22 -15.67
CA SER A 186 -8.59 -21.47 -16.71
C SER A 186 -9.94 -21.93 -16.17
N ARG A 187 -9.96 -22.39 -14.91
CA ARG A 187 -11.17 -22.87 -14.23
C ARG A 187 -11.65 -21.83 -13.22
N PHE A 188 -12.97 -21.69 -13.16
CA PHE A 188 -13.69 -20.86 -12.21
C PHE A 188 -14.55 -21.77 -11.33
N GLU A 189 -14.36 -21.69 -10.03
CA GLU A 189 -15.12 -22.47 -9.05
C GLU A 189 -16.10 -21.55 -8.33
N GLU A 190 -17.37 -21.91 -8.31
CA GLU A 190 -18.40 -21.12 -7.64
C GLU A 190 -18.19 -21.18 -6.13
N MET A 191 -18.24 -20.02 -5.47
CA MET A 191 -18.18 -19.93 -4.01
C MET A 191 -19.57 -20.13 -3.43
N GLU A 192 -19.69 -21.00 -2.43
CA GLU A 192 -20.94 -21.28 -1.73
C GLU A 192 -21.31 -20.12 -0.81
N ARG A 193 -22.49 -19.55 -1.01
CA ARG A 193 -23.01 -18.49 -0.14
C ARG A 193 -23.54 -19.09 1.17
N GLN A 194 -23.02 -18.59 2.28
CA GLN A 194 -23.41 -18.94 3.65
C GLN A 194 -24.50 -17.99 4.18
N ASP A 195 -25.21 -18.42 5.23
CA ASP A 195 -26.32 -17.65 5.84
C ASP A 195 -25.89 -16.34 6.51
N ASP A 196 -24.59 -16.19 6.81
CA ASP A 196 -23.99 -15.04 7.48
C ASP A 196 -23.38 -14.01 6.50
N GLY A 197 -23.68 -14.15 5.21
CA GLY A 197 -23.24 -13.24 4.14
C GLY A 197 -21.84 -13.54 3.61
N TRP A 198 -21.16 -14.58 4.11
CA TRP A 198 -19.87 -15.01 3.58
C TRP A 198 -20.03 -15.93 2.37
N TYR A 199 -19.10 -15.82 1.45
CA TYR A 199 -18.89 -16.75 0.37
C TYR A 199 -17.71 -17.65 0.74
N LEU A 200 -17.91 -18.95 0.66
CA LEU A 200 -16.95 -19.97 1.04
C LEU A 200 -16.48 -20.73 -0.19
N SER A 201 -15.17 -20.91 -0.31
CA SER A 201 -14.58 -21.89 -1.21
C SER A 201 -13.44 -22.60 -0.52
N THR A 202 -13.15 -23.81 -0.94
CA THR A 202 -12.03 -24.59 -0.42
C THR A 202 -11.01 -24.83 -1.51
N LEU A 203 -9.74 -24.88 -1.13
CA LEU A 203 -8.66 -25.28 -2.03
C LEU A 203 -7.67 -26.17 -1.30
N VAL A 204 -6.92 -26.96 -2.06
CA VAL A 204 -5.87 -27.83 -1.54
C VAL A 204 -4.52 -27.28 -1.97
N LEU A 205 -3.60 -27.08 -1.02
CA LEU A 205 -2.22 -26.69 -1.35
C LEU A 205 -1.54 -27.80 -2.17
N GLY A 206 -1.09 -27.47 -3.38
CA GLY A 206 -0.33 -28.39 -4.22
C GLY A 206 1.07 -28.70 -3.67
N GLU A 207 1.84 -29.47 -4.43
CA GLU A 207 3.22 -29.86 -4.08
C GLU A 207 4.17 -28.65 -3.92
N SER A 208 3.86 -27.54 -4.59
CA SER A 208 4.56 -26.25 -4.46
C SER A 208 4.44 -25.66 -3.04
N ARG A 209 3.43 -26.08 -2.26
CA ARG A 209 3.01 -25.49 -0.98
C ARG A 209 2.71 -24.00 -1.06
N CYS A 210 2.45 -23.48 -2.26
CA CYS A 210 2.03 -22.10 -2.46
C CYS A 210 1.02 -22.01 -3.60
N GLU A 211 -0.09 -21.33 -3.34
CA GLU A 211 -1.17 -21.14 -4.30
C GLU A 211 -1.54 -19.66 -4.37
N MET A 212 -1.94 -19.21 -5.56
CA MET A 212 -2.36 -17.84 -5.80
C MET A 212 -3.77 -17.82 -6.38
N PHE A 213 -4.53 -16.78 -6.09
CA PHE A 213 -5.91 -16.66 -6.58
C PHE A 213 -6.39 -15.21 -6.72
N TYR A 214 -7.48 -15.05 -7.47
CA TYR A 214 -8.35 -13.87 -7.49
C TYR A 214 -9.80 -14.34 -7.56
N LEU A 215 -10.75 -13.44 -7.30
CA LEU A 215 -12.18 -13.73 -7.43
C LEU A 215 -12.76 -12.99 -8.64
N CYS A 216 -13.89 -13.44 -9.17
CA CYS A 216 -14.62 -12.72 -10.21
C CYS A 216 -16.12 -12.94 -10.09
N VAL A 217 -16.88 -11.94 -10.53
CA VAL A 217 -18.34 -12.01 -10.58
C VAL A 217 -18.76 -12.59 -11.93
N ASP A 218 -19.68 -13.56 -11.92
CA ASP A 218 -20.28 -14.17 -13.13
C ASP A 218 -19.29 -14.78 -14.13
N GLN A 219 -18.12 -15.25 -13.65
CA GLN A 219 -17.01 -15.73 -14.49
C GLN A 219 -16.53 -14.69 -15.53
N ASP A 220 -16.85 -13.41 -15.34
CA ASP A 220 -16.45 -12.34 -16.25
C ASP A 220 -15.03 -11.86 -15.92
N PRO A 221 -14.05 -12.02 -16.83
CA PRO A 221 -12.69 -11.54 -16.63
C PRO A 221 -12.60 -10.01 -16.48
N LYS A 222 -13.64 -9.25 -16.82
CA LYS A 222 -13.70 -7.80 -16.63
C LYS A 222 -14.22 -7.37 -15.27
N ARG A 223 -14.63 -8.33 -14.44
CA ARG A 223 -15.25 -8.09 -13.13
C ARG A 223 -14.47 -8.82 -12.04
N LYS A 224 -13.17 -8.58 -12.00
CA LYS A 224 -12.24 -9.21 -11.05
C LYS A 224 -12.29 -8.49 -9.71
N ILE A 225 -12.23 -9.26 -8.65
CA ILE A 225 -12.02 -8.82 -7.28
C ILE A 225 -10.65 -9.35 -6.86
N TYR A 226 -9.75 -8.45 -6.48
CA TYR A 226 -8.31 -8.75 -6.37
C TYR A 226 -7.65 -7.87 -5.29
N PRO A 227 -6.47 -8.22 -4.77
CA PRO A 227 -5.78 -7.38 -3.79
C PRO A 227 -5.14 -6.16 -4.44
N ALA A 228 -4.96 -5.09 -3.66
CA ALA A 228 -4.28 -3.90 -4.14
C ALA A 228 -2.82 -4.11 -4.60
N ILE A 229 -2.15 -5.16 -4.13
CA ILE A 229 -0.80 -5.55 -4.57
C ILE A 229 -0.74 -7.02 -4.99
N HIS A 230 0.23 -7.35 -5.85
CA HIS A 230 0.47 -8.72 -6.26
C HIS A 230 1.11 -9.53 -5.13
N ARG A 231 0.76 -10.83 -5.02
CA ARG A 231 1.20 -11.75 -3.95
C ARG A 231 0.82 -11.25 -2.55
N ALA A 232 -0.37 -10.68 -2.43
CA ALA A 232 -0.86 -10.13 -1.18
C ALA A 232 -1.29 -11.21 -0.18
N SER A 233 -1.09 -10.92 1.11
CA SER A 233 -1.76 -11.66 2.20
C SER A 233 -3.21 -11.19 2.39
N ARG A 234 -3.98 -11.92 3.22
CA ARG A 234 -5.37 -11.60 3.58
C ARG A 234 -5.55 -10.26 4.28
N LYS A 235 -4.44 -9.64 4.73
CA LYS A 235 -4.46 -8.34 5.40
C LYS A 235 -4.61 -7.18 4.42
N ILE A 236 -4.19 -7.37 3.17
CA ILE A 236 -4.24 -6.32 2.15
C ILE A 236 -5.69 -6.13 1.69
N TRP A 237 -6.10 -4.87 1.58
CA TRP A 237 -7.41 -4.48 1.11
C TRP A 237 -7.72 -4.96 -0.31
N VAL A 238 -9.03 -5.13 -0.54
CA VAL A 238 -9.61 -5.69 -1.75
C VAL A 238 -10.06 -4.57 -2.69
N GLN A 239 -9.82 -4.76 -3.98
CA GLN A 239 -10.23 -3.89 -5.09
C GLN A 239 -11.19 -4.63 -6.04
N GLY A 240 -11.86 -3.87 -6.91
CA GLY A 240 -12.87 -4.37 -7.84
C GLY A 240 -14.29 -4.28 -7.28
N PRO A 241 -15.28 -4.96 -7.90
CA PRO A 241 -15.17 -5.73 -9.14
C PRO A 241 -14.93 -4.83 -10.37
N ASP A 242 -13.76 -4.95 -11.01
CA ASP A 242 -13.42 -4.22 -12.25
C ASP A 242 -12.31 -4.94 -13.07
N ASP A 243 -11.83 -4.32 -14.16
CA ASP A 243 -10.74 -4.83 -14.99
C ASP A 243 -9.45 -4.00 -14.87
N ASN A 244 -9.30 -3.24 -13.78
CA ASN A 244 -8.10 -2.42 -13.56
C ASN A 244 -6.93 -3.25 -12.99
N SER A 245 -7.13 -4.56 -12.82
CA SER A 245 -6.08 -5.47 -12.37
C SER A 245 -4.93 -5.54 -13.37
N SER A 246 -3.72 -5.26 -12.89
CA SER A 246 -2.45 -5.54 -13.61
C SER A 246 -1.90 -6.93 -13.28
N GLY A 247 -2.78 -7.87 -12.91
CA GLY A 247 -2.42 -9.23 -12.54
C GLY A 247 -2.19 -9.45 -11.04
N GLN A 248 -2.65 -8.53 -10.17
CA GLN A 248 -2.61 -8.70 -8.72
C GLN A 248 -3.43 -9.93 -8.29
N LYS A 249 -2.91 -10.68 -7.32
CA LYS A 249 -3.48 -11.93 -6.82
C LYS A 249 -3.10 -12.11 -5.36
N TRP A 250 -3.95 -12.77 -4.59
CA TRP A 250 -3.58 -13.22 -3.26
C TRP A 250 -2.62 -14.38 -3.34
N LEU A 251 -1.81 -14.54 -2.30
CA LEU A 251 -0.87 -15.65 -2.13
C LEU A 251 -1.16 -16.35 -0.79
N ILE A 252 -1.46 -17.63 -0.87
CA ILE A 252 -1.45 -18.56 0.26
C ILE A 252 -0.09 -19.24 0.23
N ASP A 253 0.79 -18.90 1.18
CA ASP A 253 2.14 -19.42 1.24
C ASP A 253 2.31 -20.37 2.44
N GLY A 254 2.24 -21.67 2.19
CA GLY A 254 2.52 -22.71 3.18
C GLY A 254 4.01 -22.98 3.38
N ARG A 255 4.91 -22.39 2.59
CA ARG A 255 6.36 -22.64 2.69
C ARG A 255 6.96 -21.96 3.92
N ASP A 256 6.53 -20.73 4.20
CA ASP A 256 7.01 -19.94 5.34
C ASP A 256 6.57 -20.54 6.69
N THR A 257 5.47 -21.29 6.69
CA THR A 257 4.87 -21.91 7.89
C THR A 257 5.05 -23.42 7.92
N GLU A 258 5.84 -23.98 7.00
CA GLU A 258 6.12 -25.41 6.85
C GLU A 258 4.88 -26.31 6.73
N VAL A 259 3.77 -25.75 6.23
CA VAL A 259 2.51 -26.46 6.04
C VAL A 259 2.68 -27.56 4.98
N PRO A 260 2.27 -28.82 5.24
CA PRO A 260 2.41 -29.91 4.28
C PRO A 260 1.60 -29.70 2.99
N ALA A 261 2.09 -30.26 1.88
CA ALA A 261 1.28 -30.38 0.67
C ALA A 261 0.03 -31.25 0.95
N GLY A 262 -1.09 -30.92 0.31
CA GLY A 262 -2.39 -31.55 0.57
C GLY A 262 -3.18 -30.91 1.71
N THR A 263 -2.66 -29.88 2.38
CA THR A 263 -3.41 -29.12 3.39
C THR A 263 -4.55 -28.35 2.76
N ILE A 264 -5.73 -28.40 3.38
CA ILE A 264 -6.95 -27.77 2.88
C ILE A 264 -7.06 -26.38 3.50
N TYR A 265 -7.30 -25.38 2.66
CA TYR A 265 -7.65 -24.04 3.08
C TYR A 265 -9.09 -23.74 2.74
N GLN A 266 -9.80 -23.12 3.68
CA GLN A 266 -11.05 -22.44 3.41
C GLN A 266 -10.79 -20.97 3.14
N VAL A 267 -11.27 -20.47 2.01
CA VAL A 267 -11.25 -19.08 1.59
C VAL A 267 -12.64 -18.52 1.76
N LEU A 268 -12.73 -17.47 2.58
CA LEU A 268 -13.94 -16.74 2.86
C LEU A 268 -13.88 -15.34 2.24
N PHE A 269 -14.98 -14.90 1.64
CA PHE A 269 -15.14 -13.55 1.10
C PHE A 269 -16.46 -12.92 1.52
N ARG A 270 -16.47 -11.63 1.81
CA ARG A 270 -17.71 -10.89 2.10
C ARG A 270 -17.67 -9.49 1.49
N CYS A 271 -18.82 -9.02 1.01
CA CYS A 271 -19.02 -7.65 0.50
C CYS A 271 -19.96 -6.87 1.44
N GLY A 272 -19.46 -5.82 2.07
CA GLY A 272 -20.22 -4.84 2.84
C GLY A 272 -20.45 -3.54 2.06
N VAL A 273 -21.19 -2.60 2.65
CA VAL A 273 -21.46 -1.26 2.07
C VAL A 273 -20.17 -0.48 1.87
N ASP A 274 -19.29 -0.47 2.87
CA ASP A 274 -18.07 0.32 2.86
C ASP A 274 -16.82 -0.50 2.48
N ARG A 275 -16.85 -1.84 2.63
CA ARG A 275 -15.66 -2.67 2.34
C ARG A 275 -15.95 -4.07 1.84
N MET A 276 -14.98 -4.61 1.10
CA MET A 276 -14.87 -6.04 0.82
C MET A 276 -13.78 -6.66 1.71
N GLU A 277 -14.05 -7.87 2.18
CA GLU A 277 -13.15 -8.62 3.06
C GLU A 277 -12.84 -9.98 2.45
N VAL A 278 -11.58 -10.39 2.56
CA VAL A 278 -11.13 -11.74 2.22
C VAL A 278 -10.37 -12.31 3.41
N TYR A 279 -10.62 -13.57 3.71
CA TYR A 279 -9.98 -14.30 4.78
C TYR A 279 -9.72 -15.73 4.32
N TRP A 280 -8.70 -16.37 4.85
CA TRP A 280 -8.49 -17.80 4.63
C TRP A 280 -7.76 -18.42 5.80
N GLU A 281 -8.06 -19.68 6.09
CA GLU A 281 -7.41 -20.45 7.15
C GLU A 281 -7.40 -21.94 6.82
N GLU A 282 -6.59 -22.70 7.56
CA GLU A 282 -6.55 -24.15 7.44
C GLU A 282 -7.88 -24.78 7.91
N ALA A 283 -8.45 -25.64 7.08
CA ALA A 283 -9.67 -26.37 7.38
C ALA A 283 -9.36 -27.76 7.96
N SER A 284 -10.21 -28.24 8.88
CA SER A 284 -10.13 -29.62 9.38
C SER A 284 -10.42 -30.63 8.26
N ARG A 285 -9.71 -31.77 8.26
CA ARG A 285 -9.78 -32.84 7.24
C ARG A 285 -11.19 -33.45 6.98
N GLU A 286 -12.19 -33.13 7.79
CA GLU A 286 -13.57 -33.58 7.62
C GLU A 286 -14.35 -32.80 6.54
N VAL A 287 -13.83 -31.65 6.08
CA VAL A 287 -14.41 -30.89 4.97
C VAL A 287 -14.07 -31.62 3.67
N GLY A 288 -14.98 -32.47 3.22
CA GLY A 288 -14.84 -33.31 2.03
C GLY A 288 -14.82 -32.48 0.76
N THR A 289 -13.65 -32.05 0.32
CA THR A 289 -13.48 -31.38 -0.96
C THR A 289 -12.64 -32.21 -1.91
N ALA A 290 -13.15 -32.38 -3.13
CA ALA A 290 -12.42 -33.05 -4.20
C ALA A 290 -11.19 -32.19 -4.54
N ALA A 291 -10.00 -32.65 -4.12
CA ALA A 291 -8.75 -32.01 -4.47
C ALA A 291 -8.63 -31.94 -5.99
N ILE A 292 -8.73 -30.75 -6.57
CA ILE A 292 -8.49 -30.54 -7.99
C ILE A 292 -6.99 -30.68 -8.22
N LYS A 293 -6.60 -31.81 -8.80
CA LYS A 293 -5.22 -32.03 -9.20
C LYS A 293 -5.02 -31.40 -10.58
N TYR A 294 -4.18 -30.36 -10.64
CA TYR A 294 -3.66 -29.82 -11.90
C TYR A 294 -2.17 -30.14 -11.98
N ASP A 295 -1.78 -30.85 -13.04
CA ASP A 295 -0.39 -31.17 -13.28
C ASP A 295 0.30 -29.93 -13.86
N HIS A 296 1.02 -29.21 -13.00
CA HIS A 296 1.79 -28.05 -13.40
C HIS A 296 2.99 -28.48 -14.26
N ALA A 297 3.08 -27.95 -15.47
CA ALA A 297 4.28 -28.05 -16.29
C ALA A 297 5.26 -26.94 -15.89
N TYR A 298 6.44 -27.34 -15.41
CA TYR A 298 7.51 -26.41 -15.05
C TYR A 298 8.57 -26.39 -16.15
N HIS A 299 8.96 -25.20 -16.58
CA HIS A 299 9.97 -24.99 -17.60
C HIS A 299 11.08 -24.11 -17.03
N ILE A 300 12.34 -24.50 -17.22
CA ILE A 300 13.48 -23.63 -16.91
C ILE A 300 13.63 -22.64 -18.06
N ILE A 301 13.58 -21.35 -17.73
CA ILE A 301 13.78 -20.27 -18.69
C ILE A 301 15.07 -19.54 -18.35
N GLY A 302 15.96 -19.39 -19.32
CA GLY A 302 17.19 -18.63 -19.18
C GLY A 302 17.92 -18.48 -20.50
N ASP A 303 19.16 -18.02 -20.44
CA ASP A 303 20.01 -17.85 -21.64
C ASP A 303 20.15 -19.18 -22.41
N CYS A 304 20.19 -20.31 -21.70
CA CYS A 304 20.25 -21.65 -22.29
C CYS A 304 18.98 -22.10 -23.01
N THR A 305 17.84 -21.43 -22.79
CA THR A 305 16.56 -21.70 -23.49
C THR A 305 16.14 -20.57 -24.42
N GLY A 306 17.01 -19.57 -24.61
CA GLY A 306 16.69 -18.38 -25.41
C GLY A 306 15.49 -17.62 -24.84
N TRP A 307 15.31 -17.66 -23.52
CA TRP A 307 14.19 -17.04 -22.81
C TRP A 307 12.80 -17.51 -23.27
N LYS A 308 12.68 -18.76 -23.72
CA LYS A 308 11.40 -19.39 -24.12
C LYS A 308 11.09 -20.60 -23.25
N ALA A 309 9.85 -20.72 -22.80
CA ALA A 309 9.32 -21.95 -22.22
C ALA A 309 9.16 -23.00 -23.33
N LYS A 310 9.68 -24.21 -23.12
CA LYS A 310 9.55 -25.36 -24.02
C LYS A 310 8.82 -26.49 -23.33
#